data_AF-A0A8H5D3T9-F1
#
_entry.id   AF-A0A8H5D3T9-F1
#
_cell.length_a   1.000
_cell.length_b   1.000
_cell.length_c   1.000
_cell.angle_alpha   90.00
_cell.angle_beta   90.00
_cell.angle_gamma   90.00
#
_symmetry.space_group_name_H-M   'P 1'
#
loop_
_entity.id
_entity.type
_entity.pdbx_description
1 polymer ?
#
loop_
_entity_poly.entity_id
_entity_poly.type
_entity_poly.pdbx_seq_one_letter_code
_entity_poly.pdbx_strand_id
1 'polypeptide(L)'
;MVFISVHADNGGDVIFCSSDDVRFYIRCQDLEYLTEGFPAGDQISSSEVVPLAEKASTLELLFQFTQRNTPLPDLDDVNFKQLMDLAEAAEKYVVHSAIRVCVMRMKDFLDVEHAEEIFNFAARHNGHESLIFAVAPMFVGKELEDVAYIMPADLYIPWSMYREQWLKILSHLTCPLDVFNPNSKKKLWRTRILAAKREIMANPQLIHHLEELIELEKDTRGPKGDDDMNAVLFLWRDGIVEQVKRMRTLKSFVLEHRQRKAVI
;
A
#
# COMPACT_ATOMS: atom_id res chain seq x y z
N MET A 1 2.26 28.23 5.19
CA MET A 1 3.69 27.88 5.30
C MET A 1 4.28 28.62 6.49
N VAL A 2 4.15 28.04 7.70
CA VAL A 2 4.78 28.59 8.90
C VAL A 2 6.20 28.04 8.91
N PHE A 3 7.18 28.87 8.55
CA PHE A 3 8.57 28.59 8.86
C PHE A 3 8.72 28.69 10.38
N ILE A 4 8.56 27.57 11.09
CA ILE A 4 8.97 27.52 12.49
C ILE A 4 10.48 27.34 12.45
N SER A 5 11.15 28.47 12.60
CA SER A 5 12.59 28.54 12.74
C SER A 5 13.01 27.63 13.91
N VAL A 6 13.60 26.47 13.60
CA VAL A 6 14.54 25.83 14.52
C VAL A 6 15.81 26.68 14.47
N HIS A 7 15.75 27.91 14.98
CA HIS A 7 16.92 28.77 15.13
C HIS A 7 17.15 29.02 16.61
N ALA A 8 18.22 28.38 17.10
CA ALA A 8 19.27 29.04 17.85
C ALA A 8 18.85 29.83 19.10
N ASP A 9 17.93 29.32 19.90
CA ASP A 9 17.99 29.61 21.33
C ASP A 9 18.92 28.59 21.97
N ASN A 10 19.92 29.09 22.70
CA ASN A 10 20.94 28.36 23.48
C ASN A 10 20.36 27.47 24.61
N GLY A 11 19.14 26.95 24.46
CA GLY A 11 18.43 26.14 25.45
C GLY A 11 18.25 24.68 25.07
N GLY A 12 18.85 24.21 23.96
CA GLY A 12 18.90 22.79 23.61
C GLY A 12 20.08 22.10 24.30
N ASP A 13 19.80 21.02 25.03
CA ASP A 13 20.81 20.26 25.78
C ASP A 13 21.62 19.31 24.89
N VAL A 14 21.12 19.00 23.69
CA VAL A 14 21.76 18.14 22.69
C VAL A 14 21.73 18.79 21.31
N ILE A 15 22.82 18.60 20.55
CA ILE A 15 22.96 19.09 19.19
C ILE A 15 23.01 17.89 18.24
N PHE A 16 22.01 17.78 17.36
CA PHE A 16 22.05 16.83 16.25
C PHE A 16 22.54 17.52 14.97
N CYS A 17 23.25 16.80 14.12
CA CYS A 17 23.63 17.25 12.79
C CYS A 17 23.06 16.31 11.74
N SER A 18 22.35 16.84 10.75
CA SER A 18 21.88 16.07 9.60
C SER A 18 23.03 15.65 8.69
N SER A 19 22.73 14.76 7.74
CA SER A 19 23.69 14.32 6.71
C SER A 19 24.12 15.43 5.74
N ASP A 20 23.34 16.52 5.68
CA ASP A 20 23.57 17.72 4.87
C ASP A 20 23.97 18.94 5.74
N ASP A 21 24.64 18.66 6.87
CA ASP A 21 25.34 19.62 7.73
C ASP A 21 24.47 20.69 8.43
N VAL A 22 23.16 20.43 8.59
CA VAL A 22 22.25 21.30 9.34
C VAL A 22 22.19 20.87 10.80
N ARG A 23 22.29 21.83 11.71
CA ARG A 23 22.29 21.59 13.16
C ARG A 23 20.91 21.84 13.78
N PHE A 24 20.48 20.91 14.63
CA PHE A 24 19.24 20.97 15.39
C PHE A 24 19.57 20.98 16.89
N TYR A 25 19.05 21.97 17.60
CA TYR A 25 19.23 22.12 19.04
C TYR A 25 17.96 21.64 19.74
N ILE A 26 18.04 20.49 20.41
CA ILE A 26 16.88 19.78 20.98
C ILE A 26 17.10 19.61 22.49
N ARG A 27 16.03 19.74 23.28
CA ARG A 27 16.06 19.47 24.72
C ARG A 27 15.95 17.98 24.98
N CYS A 28 16.80 17.41 25.83
CA CYS A 28 16.75 15.97 26.18
C CYS A 28 15.35 15.57 26.66
N GLN A 29 14.74 16.44 27.46
CA GLN A 29 13.41 16.21 28.02
C GLN A 29 12.36 15.94 26.93
N ASP A 30 12.43 16.64 25.80
CA ASP A 30 11.48 16.46 24.69
C ASP A 30 11.62 15.07 24.04
N LEU A 31 12.83 14.49 24.04
CA LEU A 31 13.11 13.18 23.48
C LEU A 31 12.76 12.03 24.44
N GLU A 32 13.11 12.15 25.71
CA GLU A 32 12.95 11.08 26.72
C GLU A 32 11.52 10.56 26.86
N TYR A 33 10.52 11.40 26.60
CA TYR A 33 9.11 11.03 26.77
C TYR A 33 8.44 10.57 25.47
N LEU A 34 8.98 10.95 24.31
CA LEU A 34 8.30 10.82 23.03
C LEU A 34 9.02 9.89 22.05
N THR A 35 10.22 9.43 22.41
CA THR A 35 11.12 8.66 21.54
C THR A 35 11.84 7.58 22.32
N GLU A 36 12.22 6.48 21.67
CA GLU A 36 13.00 5.40 22.28
C GLU A 36 14.29 5.06 21.51
N GLY A 37 14.46 5.60 20.30
CA GLY A 37 15.59 5.27 19.42
C GLY A 37 16.70 6.33 19.33
N PHE A 38 16.51 7.50 19.95
CA PHE A 38 17.61 8.47 20.05
C PHE A 38 18.63 8.03 21.11
N PRO A 39 19.94 8.27 20.88
CA PRO A 39 20.95 8.03 21.90
C PRO A 39 20.61 8.81 23.18
N ALA A 40 20.53 8.12 24.31
CA ALA A 40 20.05 8.68 25.57
C ALA A 40 20.96 9.81 26.09
N GLY A 41 20.37 10.80 26.75
CA GLY A 41 21.07 11.98 27.29
C GLY A 41 22.21 11.66 28.25
N ASP A 42 22.16 10.52 28.95
CA ASP A 42 23.24 10.06 29.84
C ASP A 42 24.53 9.66 29.10
N GLN A 43 24.46 9.42 27.78
CA GLN A 43 25.60 9.03 26.94
C GLN A 43 26.17 10.18 26.11
N ILE A 44 25.47 11.31 26.02
CA ILE A 44 25.86 12.43 25.16
C ILE A 44 26.36 13.57 26.05
N SER A 45 27.64 13.92 25.92
CA SER A 45 28.14 15.12 26.57
C SER A 45 27.48 16.37 25.97
N SER A 46 27.14 17.38 26.77
CA SER A 46 26.37 18.58 26.35
C SER A 46 27.06 19.44 25.28
N SER A 47 28.23 19.04 24.78
CA SER A 47 28.99 19.71 23.72
C SER A 47 29.24 18.83 22.49
N GLU A 48 28.81 17.57 22.52
CA GLU A 48 28.99 16.63 21.43
C GLU A 48 27.87 16.78 20.40
N VAL A 49 28.28 16.94 19.14
CA VAL A 49 27.36 16.99 18.01
C VAL A 49 27.11 15.57 17.54
N VAL A 50 25.86 15.11 17.64
CA VAL A 50 25.47 13.76 17.25
C VAL A 50 25.10 13.74 15.75
N PRO A 51 25.87 13.07 14.89
CA PRO A 51 25.54 12.97 13.47
C PRO A 51 24.38 11.99 13.26
N LEU A 52 23.40 12.41 12.45
CA LEU A 52 22.27 11.61 11.99
C LEU A 52 22.38 11.40 10.47
N ALA A 53 21.89 10.25 10.01
CA ALA A 53 22.01 9.85 8.60
C ALA A 53 20.98 10.53 7.69
N GLU A 54 19.94 11.11 8.28
CA GLU A 54 18.82 11.71 7.58
C GLU A 54 19.11 13.16 7.20
N LYS A 55 18.47 13.62 6.13
CA LYS A 55 18.55 15.01 5.68
C LYS A 55 17.82 15.95 6.63
N ALA A 56 18.23 17.22 6.61
CA ALA A 56 17.62 18.27 7.40
C ALA A 56 16.11 18.35 7.22
N SER A 57 15.61 18.23 5.99
CA SER A 57 14.17 18.30 5.68
C SER A 57 13.36 17.20 6.38
N THR A 58 13.93 16.01 6.55
CA THR A 58 13.27 14.88 7.22
C THR A 58 13.31 15.07 8.73
N LEU A 59 14.46 15.48 9.26
CA LEU A 59 14.66 15.73 10.69
C LEU A 59 13.83 16.91 11.19
N GLU A 60 13.65 17.95 10.39
CA GLU A 60 12.80 19.09 10.72
C GLU A 60 11.35 18.64 10.97
N LEU A 61 10.79 17.83 10.07
CA LEU A 61 9.46 17.23 10.25
C LEU A 61 9.42 16.30 11.47
N LEU A 62 10.42 15.43 11.62
CA LEU A 62 10.49 14.49 12.72
C LEU A 62 10.52 15.20 14.08
N PHE A 63 11.35 16.23 14.24
CA PHE A 63 11.47 16.96 15.49
C PHE A 63 10.24 17.80 15.83
N GLN A 64 9.39 18.15 14.86
CA GLN A 64 8.09 18.74 15.18
C GLN A 64 7.20 17.78 15.98
N PHE A 65 7.33 16.46 15.77
CA PHE A 65 6.60 15.44 16.55
C PHE A 65 7.16 15.22 17.95
N THR A 66 8.39 15.65 18.23
CA THR A 66 9.03 15.50 19.55
C THR A 66 8.85 16.75 20.42
N GLN A 67 8.32 17.85 19.88
CA GLN A 67 8.12 19.06 20.66
C GLN A 67 6.93 18.93 21.61
N ARG A 68 7.18 19.15 22.90
CA ARG A 68 6.12 19.22 23.91
C ARG A 68 5.27 20.48 23.72
N ASN A 69 3.95 20.33 23.93
CA ASN A 69 2.96 21.42 23.91
C ASN A 69 2.72 22.10 22.56
N THR A 70 3.22 21.52 21.47
CA THR A 70 2.89 21.96 20.10
C THR A 70 1.84 21.02 19.51
N PRO A 71 0.87 21.51 18.72
CA PRO A 71 0.01 20.64 17.93
C PRO A 71 0.85 19.71 17.05
N LEU A 72 0.35 18.50 16.80
CA LEU A 72 0.97 17.61 15.82
C LEU A 72 1.03 18.31 14.45
N PRO A 73 2.15 18.19 13.73
CA PRO A 73 2.27 18.85 12.44
C PRO A 73 1.31 18.23 11.43
N ASP A 74 0.83 19.09 10.53
CA ASP A 74 0.02 18.69 9.40
C ASP A 74 0.93 18.16 8.27
N LEU A 75 0.57 17.02 7.70
CA LEU A 75 1.31 16.37 6.60
C LEU A 75 0.52 16.41 5.28
N ASP A 76 -0.53 17.22 5.17
CA ASP A 76 -1.35 17.31 3.95
C ASP A 76 -0.52 17.73 2.72
N ASP A 77 0.39 18.69 2.87
CA ASP A 77 1.26 19.20 1.79
C ASP A 77 2.55 18.38 1.57
N VAL A 78 2.75 17.31 2.34
CA VAL A 78 3.95 16.47 2.24
C VAL A 78 3.80 15.49 1.08
N ASN A 79 4.76 15.49 0.15
CA ASN A 79 4.76 14.54 -0.95
C ASN A 79 5.13 13.12 -0.48
N PHE A 80 4.81 12.12 -1.30
CA PHE A 80 5.03 10.71 -0.97
C PHE A 80 6.47 10.40 -0.54
N LYS A 81 7.48 10.91 -1.27
CA LYS A 81 8.88 10.66 -0.93
C LYS A 81 9.26 11.20 0.44
N GLN A 82 8.88 12.43 0.75
CA GLN A 82 9.12 13.03 2.06
C GLN A 82 8.39 12.28 3.17
N LEU A 83 7.17 11.79 2.89
CA LEU A 83 6.40 10.97 3.82
C LEU A 83 7.11 9.64 4.12
N MET A 84 7.65 8.96 3.10
CA MET A 84 8.41 7.72 3.26
C MET A 84 9.71 7.96 4.04
N ASP A 85 10.47 9.02 3.70
CA ASP A 85 11.69 9.39 4.42
C ASP A 85 11.39 9.68 5.91
N LEU A 86 10.29 10.40 6.19
CA LEU A 86 9.84 10.66 7.55
C LEU A 86 9.43 9.38 8.28
N ALA A 87 8.69 8.49 7.62
CA ALA A 87 8.23 7.24 8.22
C ALA A 87 9.39 6.31 8.61
N GLU A 88 10.41 6.19 7.75
CA GLU A 88 11.63 5.43 8.05
C GLU A 88 12.39 6.02 9.24
N ALA A 89 12.54 7.34 9.27
CA ALA A 89 13.19 8.02 10.39
C ALA A 89 12.37 7.84 11.68
N ALA A 90 11.03 7.93 11.60
CA ALA A 90 10.14 7.76 12.72
C ALA A 90 10.20 6.35 13.31
N GLU A 91 10.27 5.30 12.47
CA GLU A 91 10.50 3.92 12.91
C GLU A 91 11.87 3.76 13.56
N LYS A 92 12.93 4.26 12.91
CA LYS A 92 14.32 4.17 13.41
C LYS A 92 14.48 4.80 14.80
N TYR A 93 13.90 5.98 15.01
CA TYR A 93 13.99 6.72 16.27
C TYR A 93 12.81 6.44 17.22
N VAL A 94 11.90 5.54 16.83
CA VAL A 94 10.73 5.11 17.60
C VAL A 94 9.88 6.30 18.05
N VAL A 95 9.53 7.18 17.11
CA VAL A 95 8.65 8.33 17.34
C VAL A 95 7.21 7.94 17.04
N HIS A 96 6.55 7.32 18.03
CA HIS A 96 5.24 6.68 17.83
C HIS A 96 4.16 7.57 17.23
N SER A 97 4.11 8.85 17.62
CA SER A 97 3.16 9.82 17.05
C SER A 97 3.38 10.00 15.54
N ALA A 98 4.63 10.20 15.13
CA ALA A 98 5.02 10.34 13.72
C ALA A 98 4.73 9.06 12.94
N ILE A 99 5.09 7.88 13.46
CA ILE A 99 4.79 6.58 12.84
C ILE A 99 3.28 6.48 12.54
N ARG A 100 2.43 6.76 13.54
CA ARG A 100 0.98 6.62 13.42
C ARG A 100 0.41 7.58 12.38
N VAL A 101 0.84 8.84 12.38
CA VAL A 101 0.38 9.85 11.40
C VAL A 101 0.85 9.48 9.99
N CYS A 102 2.10 9.04 9.83
CA CYS A 102 2.62 8.61 8.53
C CYS A 102 1.84 7.42 7.97
N VAL A 103 1.59 6.39 8.78
CA VAL A 103 0.81 5.20 8.37
C VAL A 103 -0.63 5.56 7.97
N MET A 104 -1.24 6.55 8.63
CA MET A 104 -2.56 7.04 8.22
C MET A 104 -2.49 7.73 6.86
N ARG A 105 -1.53 8.64 6.67
CA ARG A 105 -1.34 9.40 5.43
C ARG A 105 -0.95 8.53 4.24
N MET A 106 -0.19 7.45 4.45
CA MET A 106 0.14 6.47 3.40
C MET A 106 -1.10 5.83 2.77
N LYS A 107 -2.24 5.81 3.46
CA LYS A 107 -3.49 5.27 2.90
C LYS A 107 -4.03 6.10 1.74
N ASP A 108 -3.64 7.36 1.64
CA ASP A 108 -4.03 8.23 0.52
C ASP A 108 -3.20 7.96 -0.74
N PHE A 109 -2.10 7.22 -0.61
CA PHE A 109 -1.17 6.83 -1.69
C PHE A 109 -1.28 5.34 -2.04
N LEU A 110 -2.44 4.72 -1.79
CA LEU A 110 -2.71 3.31 -2.14
C LEU A 110 -3.03 3.17 -3.63
N ASP A 111 -2.07 3.52 -4.47
CA ASP A 111 -2.10 3.36 -5.93
C ASP A 111 -1.00 2.38 -6.39
N VAL A 112 -1.05 2.00 -7.67
CA VAL A 112 -0.12 1.02 -8.26
C VAL A 112 1.33 1.53 -8.30
N GLU A 113 1.53 2.84 -8.37
CA GLU A 113 2.86 3.47 -8.45
C GLU A 113 3.59 3.34 -7.10
N HIS A 114 2.89 3.60 -5.99
CA HIS A 114 3.48 3.63 -4.65
C HIS A 114 3.35 2.31 -3.87
N ALA A 115 2.53 1.36 -4.34
CA ALA A 115 2.21 0.12 -3.62
C ALA A 115 3.43 -0.67 -3.14
N GLU A 116 4.47 -0.76 -3.97
CA GLU A 116 5.67 -1.54 -3.67
C GLU A 116 6.49 -0.92 -2.53
N GLU A 117 6.67 0.40 -2.55
CA GLU A 117 7.39 1.12 -1.50
C GLU A 117 6.65 1.03 -0.16
N ILE A 118 5.33 1.23 -0.17
CA ILE A 118 4.47 1.09 1.02
C ILE A 118 4.53 -0.34 1.57
N PHE A 119 4.48 -1.35 0.69
CA PHE A 119 4.59 -2.74 1.09
C PHE A 119 5.94 -3.04 1.73
N ASN A 120 7.04 -2.62 1.11
CA ASN A 120 8.39 -2.86 1.61
C ASN A 120 8.64 -2.16 2.96
N PHE A 121 8.07 -0.96 3.16
CA PHE A 121 8.07 -0.30 4.46
C PHE A 121 7.30 -1.13 5.49
N ALA A 122 6.06 -1.50 5.19
CA ALA A 122 5.21 -2.24 6.12
C ALA A 122 5.71 -3.67 6.41
N ALA A 123 6.45 -4.27 5.49
CA ALA A 123 7.06 -5.59 5.65
C ALA A 123 8.35 -5.54 6.50
N ARG A 124 9.14 -4.47 6.41
CA ARG A 124 10.36 -4.27 7.23
C ARG A 124 10.02 -3.92 8.68
N HIS A 125 8.98 -3.11 8.86
CA HIS A 125 8.56 -2.61 10.16
C HIS A 125 7.31 -3.36 10.62
N ASN A 126 7.50 -4.28 11.57
CA ASN A 126 6.42 -5.12 12.09
C ASN A 126 5.26 -4.26 12.63
N GLY A 127 4.01 -4.71 12.41
CA GLY A 127 2.80 -4.08 12.99
C GLY A 127 1.95 -3.28 12.01
N HIS A 128 2.39 -3.12 10.76
CA HIS A 128 1.65 -2.36 9.73
C HIS A 128 0.79 -3.23 8.81
N GLU A 129 0.22 -4.31 9.34
CA GLU A 129 -0.59 -5.27 8.58
C GLU A 129 -1.72 -4.63 7.78
N SER A 130 -2.29 -3.53 8.28
CA SER A 130 -3.35 -2.82 7.56
C SER A 130 -2.91 -2.25 6.22
N LEU A 131 -1.66 -1.79 6.12
CA LEU A 131 -1.07 -1.35 4.85
C LEU A 131 -0.82 -2.55 3.96
N ILE A 132 -0.23 -3.63 4.51
CA ILE A 132 0.01 -4.87 3.76
C ILE A 132 -1.29 -5.40 3.15
N PHE A 133 -2.38 -5.48 3.91
CA PHE A 133 -3.66 -5.97 3.39
C PHE A 133 -4.26 -5.08 2.32
N ALA A 134 -3.96 -3.78 2.33
CA ALA A 134 -4.45 -2.84 1.34
C ALA A 134 -3.70 -2.96 0.00
N VAL A 135 -2.37 -3.11 0.05
CA VAL A 135 -1.52 -3.16 -1.16
C VAL A 135 -1.30 -4.58 -1.70
N ALA A 136 -1.38 -5.61 -0.85
CA ALA A 136 -1.14 -7.00 -1.24
C ALA A 136 -1.99 -7.51 -2.43
N PRO A 137 -3.27 -7.08 -2.60
CA PRO A 137 -4.03 -7.39 -3.80
C PRO A 137 -3.40 -6.89 -5.10
N MET A 138 -2.63 -5.80 -5.07
CA MET A 138 -1.98 -5.25 -6.27
C MET A 138 -0.83 -6.13 -6.78
N PHE A 139 -0.31 -7.03 -5.93
CA PHE A 139 0.76 -7.96 -6.31
C PHE A 139 0.28 -9.27 -6.92
N VAL A 140 -1.03 -9.55 -6.96
CA VAL A 140 -1.53 -10.86 -7.46
C VAL A 140 -1.14 -11.13 -8.91
N GLY A 141 -1.01 -10.07 -9.71
CA GLY A 141 -0.58 -10.13 -11.11
C GLY A 141 0.93 -10.20 -11.33
N LYS A 142 1.75 -9.96 -10.29
CA LYS A 142 3.21 -10.03 -10.39
C LYS A 142 3.69 -11.49 -10.44
N GLU A 143 4.91 -11.68 -10.92
CA GLU A 143 5.57 -12.98 -10.90
C GLU A 143 5.80 -13.41 -9.46
N LEU A 144 5.69 -14.72 -9.22
CA LEU A 144 5.83 -15.25 -7.85
C LEU A 144 7.24 -15.02 -7.32
N GLU A 145 8.25 -15.07 -8.18
CA GLU A 145 9.65 -14.83 -7.84
C GLU A 145 9.85 -13.44 -7.23
N ASP A 146 9.26 -12.40 -7.83
CA ASP A 146 9.37 -11.02 -7.34
C ASP A 146 8.73 -10.84 -5.96
N VAL A 147 7.58 -11.48 -5.73
CA VAL A 147 6.80 -11.26 -4.51
C VAL A 147 7.26 -12.14 -3.35
N ALA A 148 7.76 -13.35 -3.64
CA ALA A 148 8.10 -14.33 -2.62
C ALA A 148 9.21 -13.85 -1.67
N TYR A 149 10.17 -13.06 -2.17
CA TYR A 149 11.30 -12.59 -1.37
C TYR A 149 11.01 -11.33 -0.54
N ILE A 150 10.05 -10.51 -0.97
CA ILE A 150 9.67 -9.29 -0.25
C ILE A 150 8.56 -9.54 0.78
N MET A 151 7.81 -10.64 0.63
CA MET A 151 6.66 -10.92 1.48
C MET A 151 7.06 -11.45 2.86
N PRO A 152 6.47 -10.94 3.95
CA PRO A 152 6.66 -11.51 5.27
C PRO A 152 6.32 -13.00 5.29
N ALA A 153 7.18 -13.81 5.93
CA ALA A 153 7.07 -15.26 5.92
C ALA A 153 5.75 -15.78 6.52
N ASP A 154 5.16 -15.06 7.47
CA ASP A 154 3.86 -15.39 8.05
C ASP A 154 2.67 -15.06 7.13
N LEU A 155 2.88 -14.20 6.13
CA LEU A 155 1.87 -13.77 5.16
C LEU A 155 1.96 -14.49 3.82
N TYR A 156 3.09 -15.11 3.48
CA TYR A 156 3.28 -15.79 2.20
C TYR A 156 2.20 -16.84 1.92
N ILE A 157 1.95 -17.75 2.87
CA ILE A 157 0.93 -18.81 2.73
C ILE A 157 -0.48 -18.22 2.56
N PRO A 158 -0.96 -17.33 3.46
CA PRO A 158 -2.24 -16.64 3.26
C PRO A 158 -2.37 -15.92 1.91
N TRP A 159 -1.33 -15.21 1.50
CA TRP A 159 -1.33 -14.47 0.25
C TRP A 159 -1.32 -15.39 -0.96
N SER A 160 -0.57 -16.50 -0.96
CA SER A 160 -0.57 -17.45 -2.07
C SER A 160 -1.94 -18.09 -2.26
N MET A 161 -2.65 -18.40 -1.17
CA MET A 161 -4.04 -18.88 -1.23
C MET A 161 -5.00 -17.82 -1.76
N TYR A 162 -4.80 -16.57 -1.34
CA TYR A 162 -5.57 -15.45 -1.86
C TYR A 162 -5.34 -15.26 -3.38
N ARG A 163 -4.07 -15.22 -3.83
CA ARG A 163 -3.66 -15.12 -5.23
C ARG A 163 -4.21 -16.28 -6.08
N GLU A 164 -4.26 -17.48 -5.55
CA GLU A 164 -4.81 -18.64 -6.26
C GLU A 164 -6.29 -18.44 -6.64
N GLN A 165 -7.10 -17.80 -5.79
CA GLN A 165 -8.49 -17.47 -6.16
C GLN A 165 -8.54 -16.51 -7.35
N TRP A 166 -7.66 -15.52 -7.38
CA TRP A 166 -7.55 -14.57 -8.48
C TRP A 166 -7.18 -15.24 -9.79
N LEU A 167 -6.14 -16.08 -9.78
CA LEU A 167 -5.68 -16.77 -10.98
C LEU A 167 -6.76 -17.68 -11.56
N LYS A 168 -7.56 -18.35 -10.71
CA LYS A 168 -8.72 -19.13 -11.14
C LYS A 168 -9.75 -18.27 -11.87
N ILE A 169 -10.10 -17.12 -11.32
CA ILE A 169 -11.05 -16.20 -11.96
C ILE A 169 -10.48 -15.66 -13.29
N LEU A 170 -9.21 -15.26 -13.31
CA LEU A 170 -8.53 -14.80 -14.53
C LEU A 170 -8.45 -15.88 -15.62
N SER A 171 -8.41 -17.17 -15.23
CA SER A 171 -8.47 -18.29 -16.16
C SER A 171 -9.88 -18.46 -16.77
N HIS A 172 -10.93 -18.15 -16.01
CA HIS A 172 -12.31 -18.15 -16.47
C HIS A 172 -12.68 -16.90 -17.29
N LEU A 173 -11.90 -15.82 -17.18
CA LEU A 173 -11.98 -14.63 -18.06
C LEU A 173 -11.44 -14.92 -19.47
N THR A 174 -11.99 -15.95 -20.10
CA THR A 174 -11.77 -16.33 -21.50
C THR A 174 -13.11 -16.29 -22.21
N CYS A 175 -13.13 -15.82 -23.46
CA CYS A 175 -14.37 -15.70 -24.21
C CYS A 175 -14.94 -17.11 -24.47
N PRO A 176 -16.14 -17.46 -23.97
CA PRO A 176 -16.69 -18.81 -24.09
C PRO A 176 -17.03 -19.19 -25.54
N LEU A 177 -16.96 -18.22 -26.46
CA LEU A 177 -17.41 -18.40 -27.83
C LEU A 177 -16.36 -19.02 -28.75
N ASP A 178 -15.18 -19.44 -28.30
CA ASP A 178 -14.08 -19.95 -29.16
C ASP A 178 -14.49 -21.07 -30.14
N VAL A 179 -15.63 -21.74 -29.91
CA VAL A 179 -16.19 -22.81 -30.75
C VAL A 179 -16.98 -22.32 -31.99
N PHE A 180 -17.38 -21.04 -32.07
CA PHE A 180 -18.27 -20.51 -33.14
C PHE A 180 -17.55 -19.76 -34.27
N ASN A 181 -18.15 -19.67 -35.46
CA ASN A 181 -17.63 -18.90 -36.60
C ASN A 181 -17.51 -17.39 -36.24
N PRO A 182 -16.36 -16.71 -36.39
CA PRO A 182 -16.19 -15.33 -35.96
C PRO A 182 -17.05 -14.34 -36.76
N ASN A 183 -18.09 -13.80 -36.12
CA ASN A 183 -18.79 -12.59 -36.58
C ASN A 183 -18.20 -11.33 -35.91
N SER A 184 -18.58 -10.14 -36.41
CA SER A 184 -18.07 -8.85 -35.93
C SER A 184 -18.34 -8.60 -34.44
N LYS A 185 -19.48 -9.02 -33.92
CA LYS A 185 -19.86 -8.89 -32.50
C LYS A 185 -19.03 -9.79 -31.59
N LYS A 186 -18.78 -11.05 -31.97
CA LYS A 186 -17.88 -11.95 -31.23
C LYS A 186 -16.45 -11.40 -31.16
N LYS A 187 -15.97 -10.78 -32.25
CA LYS A 187 -14.66 -10.10 -32.27
C LYS A 187 -14.62 -8.92 -31.29
N LEU A 188 -15.71 -8.17 -31.18
CA LEU A 188 -15.83 -7.05 -30.23
C LEU A 188 -15.80 -7.55 -28.78
N TRP A 189 -16.62 -8.53 -28.42
CA TRP A 189 -16.60 -9.15 -27.09
C TRP A 189 -15.24 -9.72 -26.71
N ARG A 190 -14.60 -10.47 -27.62
CA ARG A 190 -13.24 -10.99 -27.39
C ARG A 190 -12.25 -9.86 -27.08
N THR A 191 -12.28 -8.80 -27.87
CA THR A 191 -11.40 -7.64 -27.67
C THR A 191 -11.62 -6.99 -26.31
N ARG A 192 -12.88 -6.83 -25.88
CA ARG A 192 -13.23 -6.25 -24.57
C ARG A 192 -12.80 -7.14 -23.41
N ILE A 193 -13.06 -8.45 -23.49
CA ILE A 193 -12.63 -9.40 -22.44
C ILE A 193 -11.10 -9.38 -22.30
N LEU A 194 -10.36 -9.33 -23.41
CA LEU A 194 -8.91 -9.21 -23.39
C LEU A 194 -8.41 -7.85 -22.90
N ALA A 195 -9.17 -6.77 -23.12
CA ALA A 195 -8.87 -5.44 -22.57
C ALA A 195 -9.11 -5.43 -21.05
N ALA A 196 -10.30 -5.84 -20.60
CA ALA A 196 -10.64 -5.97 -19.19
C ALA A 196 -9.65 -6.86 -18.44
N LYS A 197 -9.25 -8.00 -19.02
CA LYS A 197 -8.23 -8.88 -18.45
C LYS A 197 -6.88 -8.17 -18.28
N ARG A 198 -6.45 -7.37 -19.27
CA ARG A 198 -5.21 -6.59 -19.16
C ARG A 198 -5.32 -5.49 -18.09
N GLU A 199 -6.44 -4.79 -18.04
CA GLU A 199 -6.69 -3.75 -17.04
C GLU A 199 -6.73 -4.33 -15.62
N ILE A 200 -7.41 -5.45 -15.41
CA ILE A 200 -7.45 -6.15 -14.11
C ILE A 200 -6.07 -6.69 -13.73
N MET A 201 -5.26 -7.18 -14.69
CA MET A 201 -3.89 -7.58 -14.37
C MET A 201 -3.01 -6.40 -13.95
N ALA A 202 -3.22 -5.22 -14.55
CA ALA A 202 -2.49 -4.00 -14.20
C ALA A 202 -2.97 -3.37 -12.89
N ASN A 203 -4.28 -3.43 -12.62
CA ASN A 203 -4.89 -2.99 -11.38
C ASN A 203 -5.92 -4.03 -10.92
N PRO A 204 -5.50 -4.99 -10.08
CA PRO A 204 -6.36 -6.05 -9.58
C PRO A 204 -7.67 -5.55 -9.00
N GLN A 205 -7.68 -4.41 -8.30
CA GLN A 205 -8.89 -3.85 -7.67
C GLN A 205 -10.06 -3.66 -8.65
N LEU A 206 -9.78 -3.48 -9.95
CA LEU A 206 -10.79 -3.36 -11.00
C LEU A 206 -11.64 -4.62 -11.19
N ILE A 207 -11.27 -5.79 -10.63
CA ILE A 207 -12.11 -6.99 -10.71
C ILE A 207 -13.50 -6.77 -10.11
N HIS A 208 -13.61 -5.89 -9.12
CA HIS A 208 -14.88 -5.57 -8.46
C HIS A 208 -15.79 -4.71 -9.36
N HIS A 209 -15.22 -4.12 -10.41
CA HIS A 209 -15.90 -3.35 -11.46
C HIS A 209 -15.99 -4.11 -12.79
N LEU A 210 -15.84 -5.44 -12.77
CA LEU A 210 -15.84 -6.28 -13.96
C LEU A 210 -17.10 -6.08 -14.83
N GLU A 211 -18.25 -5.83 -14.21
CA GLU A 211 -19.51 -5.57 -14.92
C GLU A 211 -19.38 -4.34 -15.83
N GLU A 212 -18.86 -3.24 -15.29
CA GLU A 212 -18.65 -1.98 -16.01
C GLU A 212 -17.61 -2.13 -17.14
N LEU A 213 -16.53 -2.87 -16.90
CA LEU A 213 -15.46 -3.09 -17.87
C LEU A 213 -15.91 -3.87 -19.12
N ILE A 214 -16.92 -4.72 -18.96
CA ILE A 214 -17.38 -5.66 -19.99
C ILE A 214 -18.68 -5.19 -20.65
N GLU A 215 -19.33 -4.13 -20.15
CA GLU A 215 -20.58 -3.62 -20.70
C GLU A 215 -20.46 -3.10 -22.15
N LEU A 216 -21.40 -3.52 -23.00
CA LEU A 216 -21.71 -2.89 -24.28
C LEU A 216 -22.87 -1.92 -24.07
N GLU A 217 -22.82 -0.74 -24.69
CA GLU A 217 -24.04 0.04 -24.93
C GLU A 217 -25.09 -0.91 -25.48
N LYS A 218 -26.28 -0.92 -24.87
CA LYS A 218 -27.43 -1.70 -25.33
C LYS A 218 -27.78 -1.22 -26.75
N ASP A 219 -27.14 -1.80 -27.77
CA ASP A 219 -27.51 -1.54 -29.15
C ASP A 219 -28.86 -2.19 -29.37
N THR A 220 -29.90 -1.36 -29.25
CA THR A 220 -31.32 -1.73 -29.36
C THR A 220 -31.73 -2.11 -30.79
N ARG A 221 -30.77 -2.23 -31.72
CA ARG A 221 -31.02 -2.47 -33.15
C ARG A 221 -30.17 -3.62 -33.72
N GLY A 222 -30.18 -4.78 -33.06
CA GLY A 222 -29.62 -6.03 -33.60
C GLY A 222 -30.69 -6.99 -34.13
N PRO A 223 -30.44 -7.76 -35.21
CA PRO A 223 -31.42 -8.69 -35.78
C PRO A 223 -31.68 -9.88 -34.83
N LYS A 224 -32.91 -10.39 -34.84
CA LYS A 224 -33.52 -11.46 -34.00
C LYS A 224 -32.77 -12.81 -33.88
N GLY A 225 -31.54 -12.93 -34.39
CA GLY A 225 -30.68 -14.12 -34.26
C GLY A 225 -29.49 -13.94 -33.30
N ASP A 226 -29.25 -12.74 -32.76
CA ASP A 226 -28.16 -12.46 -31.80
C ASP A 226 -28.57 -12.62 -30.31
N ASP A 227 -29.85 -12.87 -30.04
CA ASP A 227 -30.39 -12.91 -28.67
C ASP A 227 -29.82 -14.08 -27.84
N ASP A 228 -29.62 -15.25 -28.46
CA ASP A 228 -29.03 -16.42 -27.80
C ASP A 228 -27.54 -16.21 -27.46
N MET A 229 -26.78 -15.55 -28.34
CA MET A 229 -25.35 -15.26 -28.10
C MET A 229 -25.19 -14.26 -26.96
N ASN A 230 -26.02 -13.21 -26.92
CA ASN A 230 -26.01 -12.25 -25.83
C ASN A 230 -26.42 -12.91 -24.51
N ALA A 231 -27.44 -13.77 -24.50
CA ALA A 231 -27.84 -14.52 -23.31
C ALA A 231 -26.69 -15.37 -22.76
N VAL A 232 -25.96 -16.09 -23.62
CA VAL A 232 -24.77 -16.88 -23.20
C VAL A 232 -23.67 -16.00 -22.60
N LEU A 233 -23.40 -14.84 -23.20
CA LEU A 233 -22.37 -13.92 -22.72
C LEU A 233 -22.76 -13.22 -21.40
N PHE A 234 -24.03 -12.86 -21.23
CA PHE A 234 -24.53 -12.33 -19.96
C PHE A 234 -24.50 -13.38 -18.86
N LEU A 235 -24.97 -14.61 -19.12
CA LEU A 235 -24.88 -15.72 -18.15
C LEU A 235 -23.43 -16.03 -17.76
N TRP A 236 -22.51 -16.02 -18.71
CA TRP A 236 -21.08 -16.17 -18.45
C TRP A 236 -20.54 -15.04 -17.57
N ARG A 237 -20.83 -13.78 -17.92
CA ARG A 237 -20.41 -12.60 -17.16
C ARG A 237 -20.92 -12.67 -15.73
N ASP A 238 -22.22 -12.91 -15.56
CA ASP A 238 -22.88 -12.96 -14.24
C ASP A 238 -22.30 -14.10 -13.40
N GLY A 239 -21.98 -15.24 -14.03
CA GLY A 239 -21.27 -16.34 -13.38
C GLY A 239 -19.90 -15.95 -12.84
N ILE A 240 -19.12 -15.15 -13.57
CA ILE A 240 -17.82 -14.65 -13.11
C ILE A 240 -18.00 -13.60 -12.01
N VAL A 241 -18.94 -12.67 -12.17
CA VAL A 241 -19.25 -11.65 -11.15
C VAL A 241 -19.64 -12.31 -9.82
N GLU A 242 -20.43 -13.38 -9.85
CA GLU A 242 -20.77 -14.15 -8.65
C GLU A 242 -19.55 -14.88 -8.05
N GLN A 243 -18.60 -15.34 -8.85
CA GLN A 243 -17.33 -15.88 -8.34
C GLN A 243 -16.51 -14.80 -7.64
N VAL A 244 -16.43 -13.59 -8.22
CA VAL A 244 -15.73 -12.44 -7.62
C VAL A 244 -16.35 -12.06 -6.28
N LYS A 245 -17.68 -12.03 -6.17
CA LYS A 245 -18.38 -11.74 -4.91
C LYS A 245 -18.12 -12.77 -3.81
N ARG A 246 -17.81 -14.01 -4.17
CA ARG A 246 -17.50 -15.10 -3.23
C ARG A 246 -16.03 -15.13 -2.80
N MET A 247 -15.18 -14.27 -3.36
CA MET A 247 -13.77 -14.24 -3.00
C MET A 247 -13.58 -13.87 -1.54
N ARG A 248 -12.78 -14.68 -0.86
CA ARG A 248 -12.34 -14.37 0.49
C ARG A 248 -11.29 -13.27 0.47
N THR A 249 -11.32 -12.37 1.45
CA THR A 249 -10.30 -11.34 1.63
C THR A 249 -8.99 -11.95 2.16
N LEU A 250 -7.85 -11.31 1.87
CA LEU A 250 -6.55 -11.72 2.40
C LEU A 250 -6.56 -11.83 3.93
N LYS A 251 -7.14 -10.82 4.61
CA LYS A 251 -7.30 -10.82 6.07
C LYS A 251 -7.94 -12.10 6.60
N SER A 252 -8.92 -12.65 5.89
CA SER A 252 -9.59 -13.90 6.31
C SER A 252 -8.65 -15.12 6.24
N PHE A 253 -7.74 -15.19 5.26
CA PHE A 253 -6.76 -16.27 5.18
C PHE A 253 -5.68 -16.14 6.26
N VAL A 254 -5.27 -14.91 6.57
CA VAL A 254 -4.27 -14.65 7.61
C VAL A 254 -4.78 -15.09 8.97
N LEU A 255 -6.03 -14.76 9.31
CA LEU A 255 -6.66 -15.20 10.56
C LEU A 255 -6.73 -16.72 10.65
N GLU A 256 -7.16 -17.39 9.59
CA GLU A 256 -7.24 -18.86 9.54
C GLU A 256 -5.86 -19.51 9.68
N HIS A 257 -4.84 -18.98 8.99
CA HIS A 257 -3.47 -19.49 9.07
C HIS A 257 -2.89 -19.38 10.48
N ARG A 258 -3.11 -18.25 11.15
CA ARG A 258 -2.69 -18.02 12.54
C ARG A 258 -3.39 -19.00 13.50
N GLN A 259 -4.68 -19.24 13.31
CA GLN A 259 -5.43 -20.23 14.10
C GLN A 259 -4.86 -21.64 13.93
N ARG A 260 -4.55 -22.06 12.69
CA ARG A 260 -3.97 -23.38 12.42
C ARG A 260 -2.58 -23.53 13.03
N LYS A 261 -1.74 -22.50 12.96
CA LYS A 261 -0.41 -22.50 13.60
C LYS A 261 -0.48 -22.61 15.13
N ALA A 262 -1.51 -22.04 15.77
CA ALA A 262 -1.64 -22.05 17.23
C ALA A 262 -2.05 -23.42 17.81
N VAL A 263 -2.47 -24.37 16.97
CA VAL A 263 -2.91 -25.71 17.39
C VAL A 263 -1.80 -26.78 17.23
N ILE A 264 -0.67 -26.41 16.61
CA ILE A 264 0.50 -27.27 16.36
C ILE A 264 1.61 -26.89 17.34
#